data_AF-A0A836SW74-F1
#
_entry.id   AF-A0A836SW74-F1
#
_cell.length_a   1.000
_cell.length_b   1.000
_cell.length_c   1.000
_cell.angle_alpha   90.00
_cell.angle_beta   90.00
_cell.angle_gamma   90.00
#
_symmetry.space_group_name_H-M   'P 1'
#
loop_
_entity.id
_entity.type
_entity.pdbx_description
1 polymer ?
#
loop_
_entity_poly.entity_id
_entity_poly.type
_entity_poly.pdbx_seq_one_letter_code
_entity_poly.pdbx_strand_id
1 'polypeptide(L)'
;VTTTTTTTDFSHSLQSDPVMVEYVHGYHGKIGCPVPMLPQDFQSAKQTIASKSFEDSKLAIAKQIVNSNCLTSGQVRDLLRLFDFEDTKLQFAKYCYGYTYDLGNYYKVNDAFEFESSIDELNKYIESVSENMNQE
;
A
#
# COMPACT_ATOMS: atom_id res chain seq x y z
N VAL A 1 -12.55 -7.83 25.00
CA VAL A 1 -11.74 -7.24 23.91
C VAL A 1 -10.44 -6.82 24.53
N THR A 2 -9.34 -7.52 24.24
CA THR A 2 -8.05 -7.24 24.87
C THR A 2 -7.36 -6.13 24.08
N THR A 3 -7.40 -4.91 24.60
CA THR A 3 -6.65 -3.79 24.05
C THR A 3 -5.26 -3.82 24.67
N THR A 4 -4.24 -4.18 23.89
CA THR A 4 -2.85 -4.13 24.36
C THR A 4 -2.35 -2.70 24.20
N THR A 5 -2.45 -1.92 25.28
CA THR A 5 -1.81 -0.60 25.38
C THR A 5 -0.40 -0.80 25.95
N THR A 6 0.62 -0.72 25.10
CA THR A 6 2.01 -0.71 25.56
C THR A 6 2.36 0.71 26.01
N THR A 7 2.39 0.93 27.33
CA THR A 7 2.93 2.14 27.94
C THR A 7 4.43 1.94 28.15
N THR A 8 5.26 2.63 27.39
CA THR A 8 6.72 2.64 27.60
C THR A 8 7.09 3.86 28.42
N ASP A 9 7.50 3.63 29.67
CA ASP A 9 8.14 4.61 30.55
C ASP A 9 9.43 5.12 29.90
N PHE A 10 9.58 6.44 29.75
CA PHE A 10 10.82 7.07 29.29
C PHE A 10 11.38 7.97 30.39
N SER A 11 12.30 7.40 31.17
CA SER A 11 13.27 8.14 31.95
C SER A 11 14.37 8.68 31.01
N HIS A 12 14.69 9.95 31.20
CA HIS A 12 15.60 10.79 30.41
C HIS A 12 16.98 10.15 30.13
N SER A 13 17.37 10.13 28.85
CA SER A 13 18.72 10.48 28.44
C SER A 13 18.68 11.16 27.06
N LEU A 14 19.34 12.31 26.96
CA LEU A 14 19.40 13.15 25.76
C LEU A 14 20.37 12.51 24.76
N GLN A 15 19.84 11.77 23.79
CA GLN A 15 20.58 11.40 22.58
C GLN A 15 19.62 11.38 21.40
N SER A 16 19.73 12.41 20.55
CA SER A 16 18.90 12.63 19.37
C SER A 16 19.39 11.75 18.23
N ASP A 17 19.07 10.46 18.30
CA ASP A 17 19.09 9.58 17.13
C ASP A 17 17.71 9.68 16.44
N PRO A 18 17.65 9.80 15.09
CA PRO A 18 16.37 9.80 14.38
C PRO A 18 15.68 8.45 14.64
N VAL A 19 14.52 8.50 15.29
CA VAL A 19 13.70 7.32 15.59
C VAL A 19 13.31 6.66 14.27
N MET A 20 13.96 5.55 13.93
CA MET A 20 13.60 4.73 12.78
C MET A 20 12.23 4.09 13.06
N VAL A 21 11.16 4.70 12.56
CA VAL A 21 9.82 4.11 12.63
C VAL A 21 9.79 2.91 11.68
N GLU A 22 9.72 1.70 12.23
CA GLU A 22 9.63 0.46 11.45
C GLU A 22 8.20 0.30 10.90
N TYR A 23 8.01 0.48 9.59
CA TYR A 23 6.70 0.38 8.95
C TYR A 23 6.33 -1.05 8.52
N VAL A 24 7.33 -1.85 8.16
CA VAL A 24 7.20 -3.26 7.81
C VAL A 24 8.34 -3.99 8.49
N HIS A 25 8.01 -4.90 9.42
CA HIS A 25 9.01 -5.53 10.28
C HIS A 25 10.06 -6.31 9.47
N GLY A 26 11.34 -5.99 9.67
CA GLY A 26 12.47 -6.64 9.01
C GLY A 26 12.55 -6.46 7.50
N TYR A 27 11.88 -5.45 6.92
CA TYR A 27 11.93 -5.20 5.48
C TYR A 27 13.16 -4.39 5.06
N HIS A 28 14.01 -4.99 4.24
CA HIS A 28 15.23 -4.38 3.68
C HIS A 28 15.28 -4.47 2.14
N GLY A 29 14.13 -4.69 1.49
CA GLY A 29 14.03 -4.84 0.04
C GLY A 29 13.95 -3.52 -0.72
N LYS A 30 13.60 -3.58 -2.02
CA LYS A 30 13.43 -2.39 -2.87
C LYS A 30 12.34 -1.48 -2.31
N ILE A 31 12.68 -0.22 -2.07
CA ILE A 31 11.73 0.79 -1.61
C ILE A 31 11.27 1.64 -2.79
N GLY A 32 9.96 1.80 -2.97
CA GLY A 32 9.40 2.63 -4.05
C GLY A 32 9.11 4.08 -3.65
N CYS A 33 8.90 4.34 -2.37
CA CYS A 33 8.68 5.68 -1.83
C CYS A 33 8.96 5.70 -0.31
N PRO A 34 9.22 6.86 0.32
CA PRO A 34 9.98 6.90 1.59
C PRO A 34 9.20 6.55 2.86
N VAL A 35 7.94 6.97 3.00
CA VAL A 35 7.18 6.83 4.26
C VAL A 35 5.74 6.42 3.97
N PRO A 36 5.33 5.16 4.26
CA PRO A 36 3.96 4.71 4.05
C PRO A 36 3.00 5.35 5.04
N MET A 37 1.74 5.44 4.63
CA MET A 37 0.63 5.88 5.44
C MET A 37 0.55 5.05 6.74
N LEU A 38 0.39 5.74 7.87
CA LEU A 38 0.25 5.08 9.17
C LEU A 38 -1.05 4.26 9.24
N PRO A 39 -1.11 3.21 10.07
CA PRO A 39 -2.30 2.37 10.17
C PRO A 39 -3.60 3.13 10.48
N GLN A 40 -3.54 4.17 11.32
CA GLN A 40 -4.71 5.00 11.69
C GLN A 40 -5.25 5.76 10.47
N ASP A 41 -4.39 6.51 9.78
CA ASP A 41 -4.74 7.28 8.58
C ASP A 41 -5.24 6.36 7.47
N PHE A 42 -4.63 5.18 7.34
CA PHE A 42 -5.06 4.16 6.40
C PHE A 42 -6.48 3.67 6.67
N GLN A 43 -6.86 3.44 7.92
CA GLN A 43 -8.24 3.04 8.24
C GLN A 43 -9.24 4.14 7.87
N SER A 44 -8.92 5.41 8.12
CA SER A 44 -9.76 6.53 7.71
C SER A 44 -9.88 6.66 6.19
N ALA A 45 -8.78 6.50 5.46
CA ALA A 45 -8.77 6.47 4.00
C ALA A 45 -9.62 5.31 3.45
N LYS A 46 -9.42 4.10 3.99
CA LYS A 46 -10.16 2.90 3.61
C LYS A 46 -11.67 3.07 3.83
N GLN A 47 -12.08 3.62 4.98
CA GLN A 47 -13.49 3.92 5.26
C GLN A 47 -14.07 4.97 4.29
N THR A 48 -13.28 5.98 3.94
CA THR A 48 -13.70 7.02 2.98
C THR A 48 -13.98 6.41 1.60
N ILE A 49 -13.12 5.50 1.13
CA ILE A 49 -13.33 4.78 -0.14
C ILE A 49 -14.53 3.84 -0.03
N ALA A 50 -14.61 3.05 1.03
CA ALA A 50 -15.70 2.09 1.26
C ALA A 50 -17.09 2.75 1.39
N SER A 51 -17.15 4.03 1.79
CA SER A 51 -18.39 4.80 1.87
C SER A 51 -19.02 5.10 0.50
N LYS A 52 -18.30 4.90 -0.61
CA LYS A 52 -18.79 5.19 -1.96
C LYS A 52 -19.54 3.99 -2.52
N SER A 53 -20.73 4.25 -3.07
CA SER A 53 -21.60 3.21 -3.63
C SER A 53 -21.18 2.74 -5.02
N PHE A 54 -20.58 3.64 -5.82
CA PHE A 54 -20.22 3.35 -7.21
C PHE A 54 -18.74 3.09 -7.35
N GLU A 55 -18.40 2.08 -8.15
CA GLU A 55 -17.02 1.64 -8.40
C GLU A 55 -16.13 2.79 -8.92
N ASP A 56 -16.57 3.53 -9.93
CA ASP A 56 -15.82 4.67 -10.48
C ASP A 56 -15.53 5.74 -9.42
N SER A 57 -16.48 5.97 -8.50
CA SER A 57 -16.31 6.91 -7.39
C SER A 57 -15.32 6.39 -6.36
N LYS A 58 -15.34 5.09 -6.05
CA LYS A 58 -14.33 4.44 -5.20
C LYS A 58 -12.94 4.63 -5.83
N LEU A 59 -12.81 4.37 -7.13
CA LEU A 59 -11.54 4.44 -7.85
C LEU A 59 -10.97 5.86 -7.89
N ALA A 60 -11.82 6.85 -8.19
CA ALA A 60 -11.42 8.25 -8.24
C ALA A 60 -10.86 8.73 -6.89
N ILE A 61 -11.57 8.45 -5.80
CA ILE A 61 -11.14 8.82 -4.44
C ILE A 61 -9.89 8.03 -4.03
N ALA A 62 -9.82 6.73 -4.35
CA ALA A 62 -8.66 5.92 -4.03
C ALA A 62 -7.38 6.45 -4.71
N LYS A 63 -7.45 6.81 -6.01
CA LYS A 63 -6.34 7.46 -6.71
C LYS A 63 -5.96 8.80 -6.12
N GLN A 64 -6.94 9.63 -5.74
CA GLN A 64 -6.69 10.90 -5.08
C GLN A 64 -5.91 10.73 -3.76
N ILE A 65 -6.27 9.73 -2.96
CA ILE A 65 -5.56 9.42 -1.71
C ILE A 65 -4.13 8.95 -2.00
N VAL A 66 -3.96 8.00 -2.91
CA VAL A 66 -2.64 7.43 -3.25
C VAL A 66 -1.68 8.47 -3.84
N ASN A 67 -2.19 9.45 -4.58
CA ASN A 67 -1.34 10.52 -5.16
C ASN A 67 -0.54 11.32 -4.14
N SER A 68 -1.04 11.41 -2.91
CA SER A 68 -0.37 12.19 -1.85
C SER A 68 0.22 11.30 -0.76
N ASN A 69 0.11 9.97 -0.89
CA ASN A 69 0.48 9.05 0.18
C ASN A 69 1.10 7.78 -0.37
N CYS A 70 2.21 7.38 0.25
CA CYS A 70 2.73 6.03 0.08
C CYS A 70 1.86 4.99 0.78
N LEU A 71 1.82 3.79 0.23
CA LEU A 71 1.17 2.64 0.85
C LEU A 71 2.18 1.51 1.04
N THR A 72 1.91 0.59 1.96
CA THR A 72 2.52 -0.74 1.92
C THR A 72 1.74 -1.64 0.95
N SER A 73 2.39 -2.67 0.43
CA SER A 73 1.79 -3.68 -0.45
C SER A 73 0.58 -4.34 0.21
N GLY A 74 0.61 -4.53 1.54
CA GLY A 74 -0.53 -5.00 2.31
C GLY A 74 -1.71 -4.02 2.33
N GLN A 75 -1.43 -2.73 2.44
CA GLN A 75 -2.47 -1.68 2.34
C GLN A 75 -3.07 -1.61 0.94
N VAL A 76 -2.25 -1.74 -0.12
CA VAL A 76 -2.75 -1.80 -1.51
C VAL A 76 -3.72 -2.96 -1.70
N ARG A 77 -3.31 -4.18 -1.29
CA ARG A 77 -4.18 -5.37 -1.32
C ARG A 77 -5.51 -5.12 -0.60
N ASP A 78 -5.46 -4.49 0.57
CA ASP A 78 -6.65 -4.23 1.39
C ASP A 78 -7.59 -3.18 0.78
N LEU A 79 -7.07 -2.23 -0.01
CA LEU A 79 -7.89 -1.30 -0.80
C LEU A 79 -8.47 -1.96 -2.04
N LEU A 80 -7.74 -2.87 -2.69
CA LEU A 80 -8.23 -3.61 -3.86
C LEU A 80 -9.48 -4.44 -3.54
N ARG A 81 -9.55 -4.99 -2.33
CA ARG A 81 -10.71 -5.72 -1.83
C ARG A 81 -11.98 -4.87 -1.65
N LEU A 82 -11.91 -3.55 -1.86
CA LEU A 82 -13.09 -2.68 -1.86
C LEU A 82 -13.78 -2.59 -3.24
N PHE A 83 -13.13 -3.06 -4.30
CA PHE A 83 -13.66 -3.07 -5.66
C PHE A 83 -14.29 -4.41 -5.99
N ASP A 84 -15.37 -4.35 -6.75
CA ASP A 84 -16.17 -5.51 -7.11
C ASP A 84 -15.72 -6.07 -8.48
N PHE A 85 -15.25 -5.21 -9.40
CA PHE A 85 -14.78 -5.64 -10.72
C PHE A 85 -13.27 -5.83 -10.78
N GLU A 86 -12.89 -6.95 -11.38
CA GLU A 86 -11.50 -7.34 -11.56
C GLU A 86 -10.68 -6.32 -12.36
N ASP A 87 -11.25 -5.78 -13.44
CA ASP A 87 -10.61 -4.77 -14.28
C ASP A 87 -10.24 -3.51 -13.48
N THR A 88 -11.13 -3.08 -12.58
CA THR A 88 -10.89 -1.94 -11.69
C THR A 88 -9.78 -2.24 -10.70
N LYS A 89 -9.79 -3.44 -10.10
CA LYS A 89 -8.72 -3.90 -9.22
C LYS A 89 -7.38 -3.84 -9.96
N LEU A 90 -7.33 -4.37 -11.18
CA LEU A 90 -6.10 -4.42 -11.97
C LEU A 90 -5.60 -3.02 -12.32
N GLN A 91 -6.49 -2.14 -12.78
CA GLN A 91 -6.16 -0.75 -13.07
C GLN A 91 -5.60 -0.04 -11.83
N PHE A 92 -6.22 -0.24 -10.67
CA PHE A 92 -5.77 0.39 -9.43
C PHE A 92 -4.47 -0.21 -8.90
N ALA A 93 -4.27 -1.53 -9.03
CA ALA A 93 -3.03 -2.20 -8.63
C ALA A 93 -1.84 -1.71 -9.45
N LYS A 94 -1.98 -1.55 -10.77
CA LYS A 94 -0.92 -0.97 -11.61
C LYS A 94 -0.59 0.46 -11.20
N TYR A 95 -1.62 1.25 -10.88
CA TYR A 95 -1.47 2.62 -10.42
C TYR A 95 -0.68 2.71 -9.11
N CYS A 96 -1.03 1.90 -8.12
CA CYS A 96 -0.41 1.90 -6.79
C CYS A 96 1.05 1.46 -6.77
N TYR A 97 1.52 0.74 -7.80
CA TYR A 97 2.90 0.22 -7.82
C TYR A 97 3.94 1.32 -7.62
N GLY A 98 3.80 2.47 -8.31
CA GLY A 98 4.70 3.62 -8.15
C GLY A 98 4.59 4.35 -6.80
N TYR A 99 3.57 4.06 -6.00
CA TYR A 99 3.29 4.69 -4.71
C TYR A 99 3.43 3.70 -3.55
N THR A 100 4.16 2.61 -3.76
CA THR A 100 4.31 1.56 -2.75
C THR A 100 5.68 1.56 -2.11
N TYR A 101 5.70 1.56 -0.78
CA TYR A 101 6.90 1.52 0.04
C TYR A 101 7.65 0.20 -0.17
N ASP A 102 7.06 -0.95 0.14
CA ASP A 102 7.73 -2.25 0.15
C ASP A 102 7.57 -3.03 -1.16
N LEU A 103 8.11 -2.52 -2.28
CA LEU A 103 7.94 -3.12 -3.61
C LEU A 103 8.34 -4.60 -3.71
N GLY A 104 9.31 -5.07 -2.94
CA GLY A 104 9.68 -6.49 -2.88
C GLY A 104 8.58 -7.40 -2.32
N ASN A 105 7.60 -6.82 -1.62
CA ASN A 105 6.43 -7.51 -1.10
C ASN A 105 5.19 -7.36 -1.99
N TYR A 106 5.30 -6.78 -3.19
CA TYR A 106 4.12 -6.47 -4.02
C TYR A 106 3.37 -7.72 -4.47
N TYR A 107 4.00 -8.90 -4.45
CA TYR A 107 3.35 -10.18 -4.67
C TYR A 107 2.13 -10.41 -3.75
N LYS A 108 2.08 -9.79 -2.56
CA LYS A 108 0.93 -9.84 -1.65
C LYS A 108 -0.34 -9.24 -2.24
N VAL A 109 -0.22 -8.37 -3.24
CA VAL A 109 -1.35 -7.75 -3.93
C VAL A 109 -2.15 -8.78 -4.73
N ASN A 110 -1.52 -9.88 -5.14
CA ASN A 110 -2.15 -10.94 -5.92
C ASN A 110 -3.34 -11.58 -5.17
N ASP A 111 -3.29 -11.63 -3.82
CA ASP A 111 -4.35 -12.15 -2.94
C ASP A 111 -5.69 -11.36 -2.99
N ALA A 112 -5.77 -10.28 -3.77
CA ALA A 112 -7.00 -9.51 -3.98
C ALA A 112 -7.73 -9.84 -5.31
N PHE A 113 -7.06 -10.56 -6.21
CA PHE A 113 -7.61 -10.97 -7.50
C PHE A 113 -8.29 -12.34 -7.40
N GLU A 114 -9.27 -12.55 -8.25
CA GLU A 114 -9.98 -13.83 -8.38
C GLU A 114 -9.50 -14.63 -9.59
N PHE A 115 -9.00 -13.95 -10.62
CA PHE A 115 -8.55 -14.54 -11.87
C PHE A 115 -7.03 -14.45 -12.02
N GLU A 116 -6.42 -15.59 -12.36
CA GLU A 116 -4.98 -15.68 -12.65
C GLU A 116 -4.56 -14.75 -13.81
N SER A 117 -5.44 -14.49 -14.77
CA SER A 117 -5.16 -13.56 -15.88
C SER A 117 -4.84 -12.15 -15.38
N SER A 118 -5.49 -11.70 -14.31
CA SER A 118 -5.25 -10.39 -13.70
C SER A 118 -3.89 -10.34 -13.02
N ILE A 119 -3.51 -11.43 -12.35
CA ILE A 119 -2.21 -11.60 -11.72
C ILE A 119 -1.10 -11.59 -12.78
N ASP A 120 -1.26 -12.37 -13.85
CA ASP A 120 -0.33 -12.41 -14.97
C ASP A 120 -0.15 -11.04 -15.62
N GLU A 121 -1.24 -10.30 -15.81
CA GLU A 121 -1.18 -8.96 -16.40
C GLU A 121 -0.54 -7.93 -15.46
N LEU A 122 -0.75 -8.04 -14.15
CA LEU A 122 -0.06 -7.22 -13.16
C LEU A 122 1.44 -7.51 -13.14
N ASN A 123 1.83 -8.78 -13.20
CA ASN A 123 3.24 -9.20 -13.21
C ASN A 123 3.95 -8.67 -14.46
N LYS A 124 3.34 -8.81 -15.65
CA LYS A 124 3.88 -8.26 -16.91
C LYS A 124 4.07 -6.74 -16.83
N TYR A 125 3.11 -6.03 -16.25
CA TYR A 125 3.24 -4.59 -16.03
C TYR A 125 4.44 -4.28 -15.12
N ILE A 126 4.56 -4.96 -13.97
CA ILE A 126 5.66 -4.75 -13.02
C ILE A 126 7.02 -5.01 -13.67
N GLU A 127 7.16 -6.09 -14.44
CA GLU A 127 8.38 -6.40 -15.19
C GLU A 127 8.74 -5.24 -16.13
N SER A 128 7.80 -4.79 -16.97
CA SER A 128 8.03 -3.69 -17.90
C SER A 128 8.44 -2.37 -17.21
N VAL A 129 7.84 -2.05 -16.06
CA VAL A 129 8.17 -0.83 -15.30
C VAL A 129 9.52 -0.96 -14.62
N SER A 130 9.83 -2.15 -14.09
CA SER A 130 11.10 -2.41 -13.42
C SER A 130 12.29 -2.30 -14.38
N GLU A 131 12.12 -2.67 -15.65
CA GLU A 131 13.12 -2.49 -16.70
C GLU A 131 13.37 -1.01 -16.99
N ASN A 132 12.32 -0.20 -17.07
CA ASN A 132 12.41 1.23 -17.34
C ASN A 132 13.07 2.02 -16.18
N MET A 133 12.89 1.59 -14.94
CA MET A 133 13.49 2.22 -13.75
C MET A 133 14.98 1.91 -13.56
N ASN A 134 15.55 0.94 -14.30
CA ASN A 134 16.96 0.57 -14.21
C ASN A 134 17.83 1.22 -15.30
N GLN A 135 17.27 2.13 -16.11
CA GLN A 135 17.95 2.82 -17.22
C GLN A 135 18.29 4.30 -16.95
N GLU A 136 18.01 4.83 -15.76
CA GLU A 136 18.42 6.17 -15.31
C GLU A 136 19.47 6.08 -14.18
#